data_AF-Q58837-F1
#
_entry.id   AF-Q58837-F1
#
_cell.length_a   1.000
_cell.length_b   1.000
_cell.length_c   1.000
_cell.angle_alpha   90.00
_cell.angle_beta   90.00
_cell.angle_gamma   90.00
#
_symmetry.space_group_name_H-M   'P 1'
#
loop_
_entity.id
_entity.type
_entity.pdbx_description
1 polymer ?
#
loop_
_entity_poly.entity_id
_entity_poly.type
_entity_poly.pdbx_seq_one_letter_code
_entity_poly.pdbx_strand_id
1 'polypeptide(L)'
;MTSIRIFIKFYGGTMRKFLIFLIFLSVLGCGITISGCIGGKNVEEIQNMQEQVVQQQQNENQEEYQNEDEGVDYNSIRDVQPIGTAKEADEKIRPILNEVFGEVKLMEYVSTGKQNEGESIVLTYVPKRKITTNDFEKLNEAIKKSGYFESSGGIAGGGQSGEGMVLWYVSKDNKSAIQIILYPDTNEIVVGYYKGKIYSSQ
;
A
#
# COMPACT_ATOMS: atom_id res chain seq x y z
N MET A 1 -35.56 5.93 28.09
CA MET A 1 -34.81 5.34 29.23
C MET A 1 -33.41 5.00 28.74
N THR A 2 -32.42 5.69 29.33
CA THR A 2 -31.00 5.36 29.48
C THR A 2 -30.19 4.95 28.22
N SER A 3 -29.63 5.98 27.55
CA SER A 3 -28.50 5.80 26.62
C SER A 3 -27.24 5.38 27.37
N ILE A 4 -26.78 4.16 27.13
CA ILE A 4 -25.47 3.66 27.55
C ILE A 4 -24.43 4.30 26.62
N ARG A 5 -23.79 5.39 27.06
CA ARG A 5 -22.61 5.97 26.40
C ARG A 5 -21.37 5.23 26.88
N ILE A 6 -20.94 4.23 26.13
CA ILE A 6 -19.67 3.53 26.34
C ILE A 6 -18.55 4.48 25.90
N PHE A 7 -18.03 5.25 26.86
CA PHE A 7 -16.77 5.99 26.71
C PHE A 7 -15.62 5.00 26.93
N ILE A 8 -15.19 4.31 25.88
CA ILE A 8 -13.90 3.61 25.98
C ILE A 8 -12.80 4.62 25.62
N LYS A 9 -12.28 5.28 26.66
CA LYS A 9 -10.99 5.97 26.61
C LYS A 9 -9.90 4.92 26.39
N PHE A 10 -9.48 4.69 25.15
CA PHE A 10 -8.30 3.87 24.86
C PHE A 10 -7.04 4.73 24.97
N TYR A 11 -6.18 4.31 25.89
CA TYR A 11 -4.89 4.90 26.24
C TYR A 11 -3.92 4.89 25.06
N GLY A 12 -3.20 6.00 24.90
CA GLY A 12 -2.38 6.32 23.74
C GLY A 12 -1.02 5.61 23.65
N GLY A 13 -0.40 5.80 22.48
CA GLY A 13 1.02 5.63 22.20
C GLY A 13 1.47 4.22 21.85
N THR A 14 1.25 3.25 22.73
CA THR A 14 1.92 1.94 22.62
C THR A 14 1.28 0.99 21.60
N MET A 15 -0.01 1.16 21.30
CA MET A 15 -0.74 0.27 20.38
C MET A 15 -0.36 0.44 18.89
N ARG A 16 0.13 1.63 18.48
CA ARG A 16 0.55 1.89 17.08
C ARG A 16 1.73 1.01 16.67
N LYS A 17 2.69 0.79 17.58
CA LYS A 17 3.81 -0.13 17.35
C LYS A 17 3.32 -1.58 17.32
N PHE A 18 2.43 -1.96 18.23
CA PHE A 18 1.96 -3.35 18.31
C PHE A 18 1.17 -3.80 17.07
N LEU A 19 0.37 -2.92 16.47
CA LEU A 19 -0.42 -3.25 15.28
C LEU A 19 0.44 -3.40 14.02
N ILE A 20 1.37 -2.47 13.77
CA ILE A 20 2.31 -2.56 12.65
C ILE A 20 3.19 -3.80 12.83
N PHE A 21 3.69 -4.04 14.04
CA PHE A 21 4.49 -5.23 14.34
C PHE A 21 3.71 -6.53 14.15
N LEU A 22 2.41 -6.57 14.47
CA LEU A 22 1.56 -7.74 14.22
C LEU A 22 1.36 -8.04 12.74
N ILE A 23 1.25 -7.02 11.88
CA ILE A 23 1.18 -7.19 10.43
C ILE A 23 2.53 -7.69 9.89
N PHE A 24 3.66 -7.14 10.37
CA PHE A 24 4.98 -7.66 9.99
C PHE A 24 5.20 -9.10 10.48
N LEU A 25 4.71 -9.45 11.67
CA LEU A 25 4.86 -10.79 12.24
C LEU A 25 3.98 -11.82 11.52
N SER A 26 2.78 -11.45 11.07
CA SER A 26 1.93 -12.35 10.28
C SER A 26 2.52 -12.63 8.89
N VAL A 27 3.25 -11.68 8.30
CA VAL A 27 3.95 -11.87 7.03
C VAL A 27 5.21 -12.73 7.18
N LEU A 28 5.96 -12.59 8.28
CA LEU A 28 7.13 -13.44 8.54
C LEU A 28 6.76 -14.88 8.95
N GLY A 29 5.60 -15.09 9.57
CA GLY A 29 5.14 -16.41 10.02
C GLY A 29 4.87 -17.43 8.93
N CYS A 30 4.68 -17.00 7.67
CA CYS A 30 4.44 -17.91 6.54
C CYS A 30 5.70 -18.22 5.71
N GLY A 31 6.88 -17.72 6.09
CA GLY A 31 8.10 -17.84 5.29
C GLY A 31 8.98 -19.07 5.55
N ILE A 32 8.65 -19.94 6.51
CA ILE A 32 9.55 -21.02 6.95
C ILE A 32 9.01 -22.40 6.53
N THR A 33 8.97 -22.68 5.23
CA THR A 33 9.21 -24.02 4.68
C THR A 33 9.22 -23.93 3.15
N ILE A 34 10.42 -23.98 2.56
CA ILE A 34 10.80 -24.74 1.36
C ILE A 34 12.27 -24.34 1.09
N SER A 35 13.13 -25.00 1.86
CA SER A 35 14.54 -25.21 1.54
C SER A 35 14.63 -26.12 0.31
N GLY A 36 15.35 -25.72 -0.74
CA GLY A 36 15.56 -26.58 -1.90
C GLY A 36 16.32 -25.93 -3.05
N CYS A 37 17.65 -25.98 -2.93
CA CYS A 37 18.70 -25.80 -3.93
C CYS A 37 18.28 -25.73 -5.41
N ILE A 38 18.81 -24.75 -6.15
CA ILE A 38 19.76 -24.96 -7.27
C ILE A 38 20.28 -23.59 -7.72
N GLY A 39 21.61 -23.48 -7.77
CA GLY A 39 22.35 -22.23 -7.77
C GLY A 39 22.40 -21.49 -9.11
N GLY A 40 22.98 -20.28 -9.03
CA GLY A 40 23.24 -19.48 -10.21
C GLY A 40 23.60 -18.03 -9.90
N LYS A 41 24.83 -17.80 -9.42
CA LYS A 41 25.66 -16.59 -9.58
C LYS A 41 25.16 -15.25 -8.99
N ASN A 42 25.95 -14.77 -8.02
CA ASN A 42 26.20 -13.36 -7.63
C ASN A 42 25.01 -12.49 -7.23
N VAL A 43 24.29 -12.89 -6.18
CA VAL A 43 23.27 -12.07 -5.50
C VAL A 43 23.88 -11.07 -4.50
N GLU A 44 25.10 -11.31 -4.00
CA GLU A 44 25.76 -10.41 -3.02
C GLU A 44 26.05 -9.01 -3.56
N GLU A 45 26.23 -8.85 -4.87
CA GLU A 45 26.54 -7.54 -5.46
C GLU A 45 25.29 -6.65 -5.62
N ILE A 46 24.10 -7.25 -5.75
CA ILE A 46 22.84 -6.51 -5.89
C ILE A 46 22.28 -6.09 -4.53
N GLN A 47 22.46 -6.90 -3.48
CA GLN A 47 21.96 -6.56 -2.13
C GLN A 47 22.65 -5.34 -1.52
N ASN A 48 23.96 -5.17 -1.72
CA ASN A 48 24.68 -4.02 -1.17
C ASN A 48 24.25 -2.67 -1.77
N MET A 49 23.86 -2.61 -3.06
CA MET A 49 23.35 -1.36 -3.64
C MET A 49 21.94 -1.02 -3.12
N GLN A 50 21.14 -2.03 -2.79
CA GLN A 50 19.75 -1.83 -2.37
C GLN A 50 19.66 -1.39 -0.90
N GLU A 51 20.51 -1.92 -0.01
CA GLU A 51 20.56 -1.46 1.39
C GLU A 51 21.08 -0.02 1.52
N GLN A 52 22.00 0.41 0.64
CA GLN A 52 22.59 1.74 0.74
C GLN A 52 21.60 2.87 0.39
N VAL A 53 20.64 2.61 -0.50
CA VAL A 53 19.56 3.57 -0.82
C VAL A 53 18.51 3.64 0.29
N VAL A 54 18.20 2.50 0.92
CA VAL A 54 17.18 2.43 1.99
C VAL A 54 17.68 3.07 3.29
N GLN A 55 18.94 2.87 3.67
CA GLN A 55 19.47 3.46 4.92
C GLN A 55 19.71 4.98 4.83
N GLN A 56 20.02 5.53 3.66
CA GLN A 56 20.12 7.00 3.52
C GLN A 56 18.77 7.68 3.73
N GLN A 57 17.65 7.05 3.37
CA GLN A 57 16.32 7.64 3.58
C GLN A 57 15.82 7.57 5.03
N GLN A 58 16.28 6.62 5.84
CA GLN A 58 15.85 6.52 7.24
C GLN A 58 16.48 7.57 8.17
N ASN A 59 17.66 8.13 7.82
CA ASN A 59 18.38 9.05 8.72
C ASN A 59 18.00 10.53 8.56
N GLU A 60 17.32 10.95 7.48
CA GLU A 60 17.07 12.39 7.25
C GLU A 60 15.75 12.93 7.81
N ASN A 61 14.84 12.13 8.37
CA ASN A 61 13.50 12.60 8.79
C ASN A 61 13.14 12.31 10.25
N GLN A 62 14.05 12.56 11.19
CA GLN A 62 13.69 12.68 12.62
C GLN A 62 13.54 14.14 13.01
N GLU A 63 12.49 14.80 12.52
CA GLU A 63 11.99 16.04 13.13
C GLU A 63 10.61 15.84 13.76
N GLU A 64 10.46 16.52 14.88
CA GLU A 64 9.51 16.35 15.97
C GLU A 64 8.11 16.85 15.57
N TYR A 65 7.24 15.97 15.03
CA TYR A 65 5.88 16.37 14.62
C TYR A 65 4.89 16.36 15.79
N GLN A 66 4.42 17.57 16.13
CA GLN A 66 3.33 17.86 17.04
C GLN A 66 1.98 17.37 16.49
N ASN A 67 1.09 17.04 17.42
CA ASN A 67 -0.32 16.71 17.18
C ASN A 67 -1.02 17.81 16.38
N GLU A 68 -1.49 17.50 15.18
CA GLU A 68 -2.71 18.01 14.57
C GLU A 68 -3.07 17.07 13.41
N ASP A 69 -4.33 17.05 13.00
CA ASP A 69 -5.00 16.04 12.14
C ASP A 69 -4.52 16.09 10.66
N GLU A 70 -3.21 16.10 10.47
CA GLU A 70 -2.55 16.57 9.26
C GLU A 70 -2.29 15.41 8.31
N GLY A 71 -3.05 15.42 7.21
CA GLY A 71 -2.62 14.73 6.00
C GLY A 71 -1.22 15.19 5.58
N VAL A 72 -0.57 14.40 4.74
CA VAL A 72 0.79 14.65 4.29
C VAL A 72 0.83 15.87 3.35
N ASP A 73 1.60 16.93 3.60
CA ASP A 73 1.66 18.06 2.66
C ASP A 73 2.21 17.63 1.29
N TYR A 74 1.37 17.69 0.26
CA TYR A 74 1.73 17.29 -1.11
C TYR A 74 3.00 18.01 -1.63
N ASN A 75 3.21 19.26 -1.23
CA ASN A 75 4.33 20.06 -1.74
C ASN A 75 5.66 19.70 -1.07
N SER A 76 5.64 19.22 0.16
CA SER A 76 6.84 18.76 0.87
C SER A 76 7.31 17.37 0.43
N ILE A 77 6.42 16.59 -0.21
CA ILE A 77 6.75 15.24 -0.67
C ILE A 77 7.63 15.27 -1.93
N ARG A 78 8.75 14.55 -1.83
CA ARG A 78 9.58 14.17 -2.97
C ARG A 78 8.93 13.02 -3.72
N ASP A 79 8.69 13.19 -5.01
CA ASP A 79 8.17 12.12 -5.86
C ASP A 79 9.26 11.07 -6.11
N VAL A 80 9.11 9.92 -5.45
CA VAL A 80 10.04 8.80 -5.54
C VAL A 80 9.95 8.15 -6.92
N GLN A 81 11.11 7.82 -7.49
CA GLN A 81 11.20 7.09 -8.74
C GLN A 81 11.38 5.60 -8.44
N PRO A 82 10.35 4.77 -8.64
CA PRO A 82 10.43 3.36 -8.32
C PRO A 82 11.30 2.59 -9.32
N ILE A 83 11.79 1.43 -8.90
CA ILE A 83 12.57 0.50 -9.72
C ILE A 83 11.95 -0.91 -9.70
N GLY A 84 12.39 -1.77 -10.63
CA GLY A 84 11.95 -3.17 -10.68
C GLY A 84 10.43 -3.32 -10.83
N THR A 85 9.84 -4.26 -10.09
CA THR A 85 8.38 -4.50 -10.13
C THR A 85 7.59 -3.30 -9.59
N ALA A 86 8.17 -2.44 -8.73
CA ALA A 86 7.50 -1.23 -8.26
C ALA A 86 7.31 -0.22 -9.39
N LYS A 87 8.27 -0.15 -10.32
CA LYS A 87 8.16 0.67 -11.53
C LYS A 87 7.01 0.20 -12.41
N GLU A 88 6.91 -1.10 -12.65
CA GLU A 88 5.80 -1.67 -13.41
C GLU A 88 4.45 -1.39 -12.75
N ALA A 89 4.38 -1.52 -11.42
CA ALA A 89 3.18 -1.20 -10.66
C ALA A 89 2.80 0.27 -10.83
N ASP A 90 3.76 1.18 -10.66
CA ASP A 90 3.56 2.62 -10.79
C ASP A 90 3.12 3.04 -12.19
N GLU A 91 3.75 2.49 -13.24
CA GLU A 91 3.37 2.73 -14.64
C GLU A 91 1.93 2.29 -14.95
N LYS A 92 1.40 1.29 -14.24
CA LYS A 92 0.01 0.82 -14.38
C LYS A 92 -0.97 1.61 -13.52
N ILE A 93 -0.58 1.96 -12.29
CA ILE A 93 -1.49 2.49 -11.27
C ILE A 93 -1.54 4.02 -11.32
N ARG A 94 -0.39 4.70 -11.45
CA ARG A 94 -0.33 6.17 -11.38
C ARG A 94 -1.23 6.85 -12.42
N PRO A 95 -1.33 6.39 -13.69
CA PRO A 95 -2.26 6.98 -14.63
C PRO A 95 -3.73 6.88 -14.19
N ILE A 96 -4.12 5.77 -13.56
CA ILE A 96 -5.48 5.54 -13.03
C ILE A 96 -5.75 6.51 -11.87
N LEU A 97 -4.80 6.63 -10.94
CA LEU A 97 -4.93 7.58 -9.83
C LEU A 97 -4.97 9.02 -10.34
N ASN A 98 -4.17 9.35 -11.36
CA ASN A 98 -4.17 10.66 -11.98
C ASN A 98 -5.50 11.02 -12.63
N GLU A 99 -6.21 10.06 -13.22
CA GLU A 99 -7.55 10.26 -13.80
C GLU A 99 -8.59 10.64 -12.73
N VAL A 100 -8.47 10.09 -11.51
CA VAL A 100 -9.48 10.26 -10.44
C VAL A 100 -9.15 11.43 -9.51
N PHE A 101 -7.90 11.51 -9.08
CA PHE A 101 -7.45 12.43 -8.05
C PHE A 101 -6.78 13.68 -8.61
N GLY A 102 -6.50 13.72 -9.92
CA GLY A 102 -5.52 14.63 -10.49
C GLY A 102 -4.10 14.18 -10.12
N GLU A 103 -3.13 15.07 -10.20
CA GLU A 103 -1.72 14.74 -9.95
C GLU A 103 -1.50 14.06 -8.57
N VAL A 104 -0.84 12.89 -8.60
CA VAL A 104 -0.35 12.18 -7.41
C VAL A 104 1.17 12.04 -7.45
N LYS A 105 1.80 12.04 -6.27
CA LYS A 105 3.21 11.69 -6.08
C LYS A 105 3.32 10.33 -5.43
N LEU A 106 4.30 9.54 -5.85
CA LEU A 106 4.70 8.35 -5.12
C LEU A 106 5.58 8.79 -3.95
N MET A 107 5.10 8.58 -2.72
CA MET A 107 5.84 8.91 -1.50
C MET A 107 6.86 7.81 -1.16
N GLU A 108 6.44 6.55 -1.25
CA GLU A 108 7.28 5.41 -0.92
C GLU A 108 6.77 4.12 -1.58
N TYR A 109 7.63 3.10 -1.62
CA TYR A 109 7.23 1.74 -1.97
C TYR A 109 8.08 0.72 -1.22
N VAL A 110 7.49 -0.42 -0.91
CA VAL A 110 8.14 -1.54 -0.21
C VAL A 110 7.79 -2.85 -0.91
N SER A 111 8.81 -3.65 -1.24
CA SER A 111 8.58 -5.04 -1.65
C SER A 111 8.22 -5.87 -0.43
N THR A 112 7.08 -6.55 -0.48
CA THR A 112 6.61 -7.44 0.59
C THR A 112 7.06 -8.89 0.36
N GLY A 113 7.90 -9.11 -0.65
CA GLY A 113 8.51 -10.39 -0.97
C GLY A 113 7.78 -11.17 -2.05
N LYS A 114 8.21 -12.42 -2.22
CA LYS A 114 7.61 -13.36 -3.16
C LYS A 114 6.54 -14.18 -2.45
N GLN A 115 5.37 -14.31 -3.06
CA GLN A 115 4.31 -15.21 -2.58
C GLN A 115 3.97 -16.18 -3.70
N ASN A 116 3.95 -17.48 -3.40
CA ASN A 116 3.70 -18.57 -4.36
C ASN A 116 4.55 -18.44 -5.64
N GLU A 117 3.97 -17.86 -6.70
CA GLU A 117 4.54 -17.71 -8.04
C GLU A 117 4.70 -16.23 -8.46
N GLY A 118 4.66 -15.31 -7.50
CA GLY A 118 4.62 -13.89 -7.77
C GLY A 118 5.43 -13.03 -6.80
N GLU A 119 5.42 -11.73 -7.07
CA GLU A 119 6.03 -10.69 -6.25
C GLU A 119 4.95 -9.68 -5.84
N SER A 120 4.99 -9.25 -4.58
CA SER A 120 4.08 -8.24 -4.06
C SER A 120 4.83 -7.00 -3.60
N ILE A 121 4.21 -5.84 -3.85
CA ILE A 121 4.73 -4.51 -3.55
C ILE A 121 3.60 -3.67 -3.01
N VAL A 122 3.90 -2.83 -2.03
CA VAL A 122 3.01 -1.76 -1.57
C VAL A 122 3.58 -0.44 -2.04
N LEU A 123 2.72 0.42 -2.59
CA LEU A 123 3.02 1.77 -3.05
C LEU A 123 2.12 2.74 -2.31
N THR A 124 2.68 3.82 -1.78
CA THR A 124 1.89 4.85 -1.10
C THR A 124 1.93 6.14 -1.91
N TYR A 125 0.76 6.59 -2.35
CA TYR A 125 0.60 7.80 -3.14
C TYR A 125 -0.04 8.92 -2.33
N VAL A 126 0.37 10.15 -2.63
CA VAL A 126 -0.21 11.37 -2.05
C VAL A 126 -0.84 12.19 -3.16
N PRO A 127 -2.18 12.26 -3.27
CA PRO A 127 -2.86 13.23 -4.10
C PRO A 127 -2.73 14.65 -3.56
N LYS A 128 -2.82 15.64 -4.46
CA LYS A 128 -2.83 17.07 -4.12
C LYS A 128 -4.03 17.51 -3.28
N ARG A 129 -5.10 16.71 -3.25
CA ARG A 129 -6.34 16.97 -2.53
C ARG A 129 -6.71 15.81 -1.63
N LYS A 130 -7.60 16.06 -0.68
CA LYS A 130 -8.22 15.01 0.13
C LYS A 130 -9.11 14.09 -0.69
N ILE A 131 -9.17 12.84 -0.26
CA ILE A 131 -10.04 11.77 -0.76
C ILE A 131 -11.45 12.02 -0.24
N THR A 132 -12.43 11.89 -1.12
CA THR A 132 -13.85 11.98 -0.81
C THR A 132 -14.54 10.65 -1.06
N THR A 133 -15.72 10.46 -0.49
CA THR A 133 -16.52 9.26 -0.74
C THR A 133 -16.91 9.07 -2.21
N ASN A 134 -17.04 10.15 -2.97
CA ASN A 134 -17.33 10.06 -4.40
C ASN A 134 -16.13 9.54 -5.23
N ASP A 135 -14.92 9.54 -4.67
CA ASP A 135 -13.74 9.06 -5.40
C ASP A 135 -13.69 7.54 -5.49
N PHE A 136 -14.36 6.83 -4.59
CA PHE A 136 -14.41 5.36 -4.60
C PHE A 136 -15.07 4.83 -5.88
N GLU A 137 -16.21 5.40 -6.25
CA GLU A 137 -16.93 5.01 -7.47
C GLU A 137 -16.11 5.33 -8.72
N LYS A 138 -15.56 6.55 -8.79
CA LYS A 138 -14.69 6.98 -9.90
C LYS A 138 -13.47 6.09 -10.06
N LEU A 139 -12.83 5.71 -8.93
CA LEU A 139 -11.68 4.83 -8.95
C LEU A 139 -12.07 3.42 -9.39
N ASN A 140 -13.21 2.91 -8.93
CA ASN A 140 -13.71 1.62 -9.38
C ASN A 140 -13.91 1.58 -10.91
N GLU A 141 -14.53 2.63 -11.46
CA GLU A 141 -14.72 2.76 -12.91
C GLU A 141 -13.40 2.87 -13.67
N ALA A 142 -12.47 3.70 -13.20
CA ALA A 142 -11.16 3.89 -13.83
C ALA A 142 -10.32 2.59 -13.85
N ILE A 143 -10.35 1.80 -12.78
CA ILE A 143 -9.66 0.51 -12.70
C ILE A 143 -10.29 -0.51 -13.65
N LYS A 144 -11.63 -0.58 -13.69
CA LYS A 144 -12.36 -1.47 -14.61
C LYS A 144 -12.07 -1.15 -16.08
N LYS A 145 -12.07 0.15 -16.42
CA LYS A 145 -11.69 0.65 -17.75
C LYS A 145 -10.26 0.27 -18.13
N SER A 146 -9.37 0.18 -17.15
CA SER A 146 -7.97 -0.24 -17.32
C SER A 146 -7.78 -1.76 -17.47
N GLY A 147 -8.87 -2.53 -17.57
CA GLY A 147 -8.81 -3.96 -17.89
C GLY A 147 -8.72 -4.88 -16.67
N TYR A 148 -9.05 -4.37 -15.49
CA TYR A 148 -9.21 -5.19 -14.30
C TYR A 148 -10.69 -5.49 -14.04
N PHE A 149 -10.97 -6.54 -13.30
CA PHE A 149 -12.30 -6.80 -12.75
C PHE A 149 -12.23 -6.74 -11.22
N GLU A 150 -13.28 -6.20 -10.62
CA GLU A 150 -13.45 -6.19 -9.18
C GLU A 150 -13.72 -7.62 -8.73
N SER A 151 -12.91 -8.13 -7.80
CA SER A 151 -13.16 -9.44 -7.21
C SER A 151 -13.71 -9.34 -5.80
N SER A 152 -13.31 -8.33 -5.02
CA SER A 152 -13.89 -8.08 -3.70
C SER A 152 -13.72 -6.61 -3.31
N GLY A 153 -14.57 -6.17 -2.40
CA GLY A 153 -14.51 -4.85 -1.79
C GLY A 153 -15.04 -4.93 -0.36
N GLY A 154 -14.61 -4.01 0.48
CA GLY A 154 -15.06 -3.96 1.87
C GLY A 154 -14.63 -2.69 2.58
N ILE A 155 -15.03 -2.61 3.85
CA ILE A 155 -14.61 -1.54 4.75
C ILE A 155 -13.26 -1.95 5.34
N ALA A 156 -12.24 -1.10 5.17
CA ALA A 156 -11.01 -1.20 5.93
C ALA A 156 -11.31 -0.76 7.37
N GLY A 157 -11.04 -1.63 8.35
CA GLY A 157 -11.17 -1.27 9.76
C GLY A 157 -10.40 0.02 10.06
N GLY A 158 -11.13 1.07 10.41
CA GLY A 158 -10.60 2.42 10.59
C GLY A 158 -10.04 2.66 11.98
N GLY A 159 -8.83 3.22 12.06
CA GLY A 159 -8.33 3.85 13.27
C GLY A 159 -8.98 5.23 13.50
N GLN A 160 -8.24 6.16 14.10
CA GLN A 160 -8.70 7.53 14.33
C GLN A 160 -9.12 8.27 13.04
N SER A 161 -8.55 7.88 11.89
CA SER A 161 -8.82 8.44 10.56
C SER A 161 -10.14 7.97 9.92
N GLY A 162 -10.97 7.22 10.64
CA GLY A 162 -12.27 6.77 10.14
C GLY A 162 -12.19 5.50 9.30
N GLU A 163 -13.36 4.98 8.93
CA GLU A 163 -13.53 3.78 8.13
C GLU A 163 -12.94 3.99 6.73
N GLY A 164 -11.88 3.24 6.41
CA GLY A 164 -11.34 3.23 5.05
C GLY A 164 -12.14 2.30 4.15
N MET A 165 -11.88 2.32 2.85
CA MET A 165 -12.36 1.29 1.95
C MET A 165 -11.21 0.51 1.35
N VAL A 166 -11.39 -0.80 1.23
CA VAL A 166 -10.50 -1.70 0.51
C VAL A 166 -11.20 -2.14 -0.76
N LEU A 167 -10.55 -1.96 -1.89
CA LEU A 167 -10.99 -2.46 -3.19
C LEU A 167 -9.94 -3.43 -3.72
N TRP A 168 -10.37 -4.60 -4.20
CA TRP A 168 -9.49 -5.63 -4.72
C TRP A 168 -9.87 -6.05 -6.13
N TYR A 169 -8.88 -5.99 -7.02
CA TYR A 169 -9.04 -6.15 -8.46
C TYR A 169 -8.05 -7.16 -9.01
N VAL A 170 -8.47 -7.90 -10.03
CA VAL A 170 -7.63 -8.86 -10.74
C VAL A 170 -7.61 -8.51 -12.23
N SER A 171 -6.45 -8.59 -12.85
CA SER A 171 -6.32 -8.34 -14.29
C SER A 171 -7.05 -9.42 -15.10
N LYS A 172 -7.59 -9.05 -16.27
CA LYS A 172 -8.28 -9.99 -17.16
C LYS A 172 -7.47 -11.23 -17.53
N ASP A 173 -6.14 -11.10 -17.62
CA ASP A 173 -5.24 -12.21 -17.91
C ASP A 173 -4.85 -13.04 -16.68
N ASN A 174 -5.36 -12.70 -15.49
CA ASN A 174 -5.12 -13.37 -14.22
C ASN A 174 -3.63 -13.40 -13.81
N LYS A 175 -2.85 -12.41 -14.26
CA LYS A 175 -1.40 -12.30 -13.98
C LYS A 175 -1.01 -11.15 -13.04
N SER A 176 -1.98 -10.36 -12.60
CA SER A 176 -1.75 -9.32 -11.61
C SER A 176 -3.00 -9.00 -10.82
N ALA A 177 -2.81 -8.46 -9.63
CA ALA A 177 -3.89 -7.94 -8.80
C ALA A 177 -3.50 -6.59 -8.20
N ILE A 178 -4.51 -5.76 -7.96
CA ILE A 178 -4.39 -4.46 -7.30
C ILE A 178 -5.32 -4.48 -6.10
N GLN A 179 -4.78 -4.21 -4.92
CA GLN A 179 -5.52 -3.82 -3.74
C GLN A 179 -5.35 -2.31 -3.56
N ILE A 180 -6.43 -1.56 -3.37
CA ILE A 180 -6.35 -0.15 -3.03
C ILE A 180 -7.06 0.08 -1.71
N ILE A 181 -6.38 0.78 -0.81
CA ILE A 181 -6.90 1.25 0.46
C ILE A 181 -6.92 2.77 0.43
N LEU A 182 -8.08 3.31 0.76
CA LEU A 182 -8.40 4.73 0.70
C LEU A 182 -9.09 5.14 2.00
N TYR A 183 -8.71 6.27 2.56
CA TYR A 183 -9.34 6.83 3.76
C TYR A 183 -9.94 8.19 3.42
N PRO A 184 -11.27 8.38 3.55
CA PRO A 184 -11.90 9.68 3.37
C PRO A 184 -11.24 10.76 4.24
N ASP A 185 -11.23 12.00 3.75
CA ASP A 185 -10.65 13.18 4.43
C ASP A 185 -9.13 13.15 4.68
N THR A 186 -8.46 12.09 4.22
CA THR A 186 -6.99 12.00 4.11
C THR A 186 -6.55 12.25 2.67
N ASN A 187 -5.25 12.37 2.46
CA ASN A 187 -4.64 12.42 1.13
C ASN A 187 -3.57 11.34 1.00
N GLU A 188 -3.84 10.14 1.52
CA GLU A 188 -2.96 8.99 1.39
C GLU A 188 -3.72 7.84 0.72
N ILE A 189 -3.11 7.28 -0.31
CA ILE A 189 -3.64 6.13 -1.06
C ILE A 189 -2.61 5.01 -0.95
N VAL A 190 -2.98 3.92 -0.31
CA VAL A 190 -2.11 2.74 -0.22
C VAL A 190 -2.53 1.74 -1.28
N VAL A 191 -1.59 1.34 -2.13
CA VAL A 191 -1.83 0.40 -3.21
C VAL A 191 -0.95 -0.82 -3.05
N GLY A 192 -1.57 -1.96 -2.77
CA GLY A 192 -0.95 -3.27 -2.92
C GLY A 192 -0.99 -3.69 -4.39
N TYR A 193 0.16 -4.01 -4.97
CA TYR A 193 0.27 -4.63 -6.28
C TYR A 193 0.84 -6.03 -6.12
N TYR A 194 0.26 -6.98 -6.83
CA TYR A 194 0.80 -8.33 -6.96
C TYR A 194 0.99 -8.66 -8.43
N LYS A 195 2.16 -9.18 -8.76
CA LYS A 195 2.51 -9.70 -10.09
C LYS A 195 2.70 -11.21 -9.99
N GLY A 196 1.88 -11.97 -10.70
CA GLY A 196 1.88 -13.43 -10.69
C GLY A 196 0.49 -13.98 -10.96
N LYS A 197 0.37 -15.31 -11.07
CA LYS A 197 -0.92 -15.97 -11.23
C LYS A 197 -1.77 -15.77 -9.96
N ILE A 198 -3.00 -15.27 -10.10
CA ILE A 198 -3.89 -15.01 -8.94
C ILE A 198 -4.72 -16.24 -8.60
N TYR A 199 -5.44 -16.76 -9.59
CA TYR A 199 -6.24 -17.97 -9.45
C TYR A 199 -5.61 -19.15 -10.18
N SER A 200 -5.62 -20.32 -9.56
CA SER A 200 -5.36 -21.58 -10.25
C SER A 200 -6.45 -21.82 -11.30
N SER A 201 -6.05 -22.20 -12.52
CA SER A 201 -6.98 -22.74 -13.51
C SER A 201 -7.69 -23.94 -12.90
N GLN A 202 -9.02 -23.92 -12.86
CA GLN A 202 -9.82 -25.11 -12.57
C GLN A 202 -9.66 -26.13 -13.71
#